data_AF-A0A2X3I7Z2-F1
#
_entry.id   AF-A0A2X3I7Z2-F1
#
_cell.length_a   1.000
_cell.length_b   1.000
_cell.length_c   1.000
_cell.angle_alpha   90.00
_cell.angle_beta   90.00
_cell.angle_gamma   90.00
#
_symmetry.space_group_name_H-M   'P 1'
#
loop_
_entity.id
_entity.type
_entity.pdbx_description
1 polymer ?
#
loop_
_entity_poly.entity_id
_entity_poly.type
_entity_poly.pdbx_seq_one_letter_code
_entity_poly.pdbx_strand_id
1 'polypeptide(L)'
;MLRRQALRGMRRPLVVMSPKSLLRHPLAVSSMDELANGTFLPAIGEIDQLDPQAVKRVVLCSGKVYYDLLEQRRKNEQKMSLSFVSSSSIRSRIRRCRKR
;
A
#
# COMPACT_ATOMS: atom_id res chain seq x y z
N MET A 1 -9.44 2.91 -5.68
CA MET A 1 -9.15 4.33 -5.32
C MET A 1 -9.97 5.33 -6.15
N LEU A 2 -9.90 5.28 -7.49
CA LEU A 2 -10.61 6.21 -8.38
C LEU A 2 -12.14 6.12 -8.25
N ARG A 3 -12.70 4.90 -8.24
CA ARG A 3 -14.13 4.66 -7.93
C ARG A 3 -14.59 5.35 -6.63
N ARG A 4 -13.77 5.29 -5.58
CA ARG A 4 -14.05 5.93 -4.28
C ARG A 4 -14.06 7.46 -4.37
N GLN A 5 -13.23 8.06 -5.22
CA GLN A 5 -13.22 9.50 -5.41
C GLN A 5 -14.45 9.97 -6.19
N ALA A 6 -14.91 9.19 -7.18
CA ALA A 6 -16.10 9.49 -7.96
C ALA A 6 -17.40 9.32 -7.15
N LEU A 7 -17.51 8.25 -6.35
CA LEU A 7 -18.71 7.93 -5.57
C LEU A 7 -18.85 8.73 -4.27
N ARG A 8 -17.76 9.29 -3.72
CA ARG A 8 -17.85 10.10 -2.51
C ARG A 8 -18.44 11.47 -2.85
N GLY A 9 -19.54 11.84 -2.21
CA GLY A 9 -20.13 13.20 -2.25
C GLY A 9 -19.25 14.32 -1.66
N MET A 10 -17.97 14.05 -1.37
CA MET A 10 -17.02 15.00 -0.78
C MET A 10 -15.88 15.23 -1.77
N ARG A 11 -15.92 16.38 -2.48
CA ARG A 11 -14.90 16.80 -3.45
C ARG A 11 -13.64 17.31 -2.75
N ARG A 12 -12.82 16.40 -2.21
CA ARG A 12 -11.47 16.72 -1.72
C ARG A 12 -10.45 16.42 -2.82
N PRO A 13 -9.50 17.33 -3.12
CA PRO A 13 -8.47 17.06 -4.11
C PRO A 13 -7.63 15.85 -3.67
N LEU A 14 -7.49 14.89 -4.58
CA LEU A 14 -6.75 13.65 -4.38
C LEU A 14 -5.44 13.74 -5.17
N VAL A 15 -4.31 13.87 -4.47
CA VAL A 15 -3.00 13.80 -5.10
C VAL A 15 -2.60 12.34 -5.22
N VAL A 16 -2.50 11.85 -6.45
CA VAL A 16 -2.07 10.48 -6.76
C VAL A 16 -0.65 10.53 -7.31
N MET A 17 0.28 9.92 -6.59
CA MET A 17 1.61 9.65 -7.12
C MET A 17 1.56 8.32 -7.85
N SER A 18 1.34 8.36 -9.17
CA SER A 18 1.39 7.17 -10.02
C SER A 18 2.84 6.88 -10.42
N PRO A 19 3.50 5.85 -9.87
CA PRO A 19 4.87 5.53 -10.23
C PRO A 19 4.92 4.89 -11.63
N LYS A 20 5.71 5.48 -12.54
CA LYS A 20 5.87 5.02 -13.93
C LYS A 20 6.43 3.59 -14.04
N SER A 21 7.23 3.15 -13.07
CA SER A 21 7.85 1.81 -13.07
C SER A 21 6.86 0.68 -12.79
N LEU A 22 5.81 0.91 -12.00
CA LEU A 22 4.87 -0.16 -11.61
C LEU A 22 3.99 -0.65 -12.77
N LEU A 23 3.91 0.09 -13.87
CA LEU A 23 3.09 -0.29 -15.03
C LEU A 23 3.59 -1.54 -15.76
N ARG A 24 4.85 -1.96 -15.53
CA ARG A 24 5.47 -3.11 -16.20
C ARG A 24 6.05 -4.15 -15.24
N HIS A 25 5.90 -3.97 -13.92
CA HIS A 25 6.42 -4.95 -12.97
C HIS A 25 5.50 -6.17 -12.91
N PRO A 26 6.03 -7.41 -13.05
CA PRO A 26 5.23 -8.64 -13.06
C PRO A 26 4.58 -8.94 -11.70
N LEU A 27 5.08 -8.36 -10.61
CA LEU A 27 4.52 -8.50 -9.27
C LEU A 27 3.38 -7.51 -8.99
N ALA A 28 3.14 -6.55 -9.88
CA ALA A 28 2.10 -5.52 -9.75
C ALA A 28 0.82 -5.90 -10.53
N VAL A 29 0.42 -7.17 -10.45
CA VAL A 29 -0.79 -7.69 -11.09
C VAL A 29 -1.86 -7.91 -10.02
N SER A 30 -3.07 -7.41 -10.28
CA SER A 30 -4.23 -7.63 -9.42
C SER A 30 -5.20 -8.59 -10.09
N SER A 31 -5.84 -9.46 -9.32
CA SER A 31 -6.87 -10.35 -9.85
C SER A 31 -8.18 -9.59 -10.12
N MET A 32 -9.02 -10.13 -11.02
CA MET A 32 -10.32 -9.52 -11.33
C MET A 32 -11.27 -9.55 -10.13
N ASP A 33 -11.17 -10.57 -9.27
CA ASP A 33 -11.96 -10.69 -8.04
C ASP A 33 -11.59 -9.62 -7.00
N GLU A 34 -10.31 -9.28 -6.88
CA GLU A 34 -9.85 -8.15 -6.05
C GLU A 34 -10.39 -6.81 -6.53
N LEU A 35 -10.69 -6.66 -7.82
CA LEU A 35 -11.28 -5.45 -8.37
C LEU A 35 -12.81 -5.42 -8.22
N ALA A 36 -13.46 -6.58 -8.31
CA ALA A 36 -14.91 -6.72 -8.22
C ALA A 36 -15.41 -6.62 -6.78
N ASN A 37 -14.79 -7.38 -5.87
CA ASN A 37 -15.23 -7.51 -4.47
C ASN A 37 -14.29 -6.80 -3.49
N GLY A 38 -13.07 -6.45 -3.90
CA GLY A 38 -12.10 -5.79 -3.04
C GLY A 38 -12.41 -4.31 -2.79
N THR A 39 -12.00 -3.84 -1.61
CA THR A 39 -12.09 -2.43 -1.23
C THR A 39 -10.72 -1.77 -1.25
N PHE A 40 -10.69 -0.44 -1.34
CA PHE A 40 -9.41 0.28 -1.26
C PHE A 40 -8.84 0.20 0.16
N LEU A 41 -7.77 -0.56 0.32
CA LEU A 41 -7.03 -0.70 1.56
C LEU A 41 -6.02 0.45 1.71
N PRO A 42 -6.12 1.28 2.76
CA PRO A 42 -5.19 2.39 2.98
C PRO A 42 -3.79 1.94 3.42
N ALA A 43 -3.71 0.76 4.04
CA ALA A 43 -2.47 0.06 4.35
C ALA A 43 -2.70 -1.40 4.02
N ILE A 44 -1.74 -2.02 3.33
CA ILE A 44 -1.72 -3.44 3.03
C ILE A 44 -0.65 -4.04 3.94
N GLY A 45 -1.03 -5.04 4.73
CA GLY A 45 -0.12 -5.76 5.61
C GLY A 45 0.82 -6.67 4.83
N GLU A 46 1.60 -7.49 5.56
CA GLU A 46 2.41 -8.52 4.92
C GLU A 46 1.54 -9.47 4.11
N ILE A 47 2.04 -9.81 2.91
CA ILE A 47 1.43 -10.82 2.04
C ILE A 47 1.97 -12.21 2.43
N ASP A 48 3.21 -12.28 2.89
CA ASP A 48 3.88 -13.51 3.31
C ASP A 48 3.55 -13.83 4.78
N GLN A 49 3.28 -15.09 5.08
CA GLN A 49 3.11 -15.56 6.47
C GLN A 49 4.45 -15.52 7.19
N LEU A 50 4.59 -14.55 8.09
CA LEU A 50 5.74 -14.41 8.97
C LEU A 50 5.31 -14.59 10.41
N ASP A 51 6.15 -15.29 11.18
CA ASP A 51 6.00 -15.35 12.62
C ASP A 51 6.24 -13.94 13.20
N PRO A 52 5.23 -13.29 13.79
CA PRO A 52 5.36 -11.95 14.34
C PRO A 52 6.41 -11.88 15.47
N GLN A 53 6.74 -13.00 16.12
CA GLN A 53 7.76 -13.02 17.16
C GLN A 53 9.19 -12.96 16.61
N ALA A 54 9.40 -13.40 15.37
CA ALA A 54 10.72 -13.41 14.73
C ALA A 54 11.07 -12.07 14.04
N VAL A 55 10.11 -11.16 13.95
CA VAL A 55 10.27 -9.87 13.25
C VAL A 55 10.90 -8.84 14.19
N LYS A 56 12.12 -8.40 13.86
CA LYS A 56 12.85 -7.41 14.68
C LYS A 56 12.55 -5.96 14.31
N ARG A 57 12.04 -5.71 13.11
CA ARG A 57 11.91 -4.38 12.53
C ARG A 57 10.72 -4.37 11.56
N VAL A 58 10.02 -3.23 11.53
CA VAL A 58 8.89 -2.97 10.63
C VAL A 58 9.27 -1.83 9.71
N VAL A 59 9.19 -2.03 8.39
CA VAL A 59 9.43 -0.97 7.42
C VAL A 59 8.10 -0.56 6.81
N LEU A 60 7.78 0.74 6.93
CA LEU A 60 6.64 1.35 6.28
C LEU A 60 7.10 1.91 4.94
N CYS A 61 6.61 1.35 3.84
CA CYS A 61 6.98 1.78 2.50
C CYS A 61 5.78 2.19 1.68
N SER A 62 6.01 3.08 0.71
CA SER A 62 4.97 3.52 -0.22
C SER A 62 5.48 3.48 -1.66
N GLY A 63 4.61 3.09 -2.58
CA GLY A 63 4.91 3.01 -4.01
C GLY A 63 5.93 1.93 -4.38
N LYS A 64 6.81 2.24 -5.34
CA LYS A 64 7.73 1.28 -5.97
C LYS A 64 8.73 0.62 -5.01
N VAL A 65 9.11 1.33 -3.95
CA VAL A 65 10.13 0.89 -2.97
C VAL A 65 9.73 -0.41 -2.28
N TYR A 66 8.43 -0.69 -2.21
CA TYR A 66 7.93 -1.96 -1.67
C TYR A 66 8.43 -3.17 -2.45
N TYR A 67 8.42 -3.11 -3.78
CA TYR A 67 8.86 -4.23 -4.63
C TYR A 67 10.38 -4.39 -4.58
N ASP A 68 11.12 -3.28 -4.57
CA ASP A 68 12.58 -3.30 -4.43
C ASP A 68 12.99 -3.99 -3.11
N LEU A 69 12.30 -3.67 -2.01
CA LEU A 69 12.54 -4.28 -0.70
C LEU A 69 12.06 -5.73 -0.61
N LEU A 70 10.95 -6.08 -1.27
CA LEU A 70 10.48 -7.46 -1.36
C LEU A 70 11.52 -8.35 -2.09
N GLU A 71 12.09 -7.86 -3.18
CA GLU A 71 13.14 -8.57 -3.92
C GLU A 71 14.43 -8.69 -3.11
N GLN A 72 14.88 -7.61 -2.46
CA GLN A 72 16.05 -7.65 -1.58
C GLN A 72 15.85 -8.61 -0.40
N ARG A 73 14.63 -8.64 0.15
CA ARG A 73 14.28 -9.56 1.23
C ARG A 73 14.36 -11.01 0.79
N ARG A 74 13.83 -11.35 -0.39
CA ARG A 74 13.92 -12.71 -0.95
C ARG A 74 15.36 -13.13 -1.25
N LYS A 75 16.20 -12.19 -1.71
CA LYS A 75 17.62 -12.44 -1.97
C LYS A 75 18.45 -12.66 -0.70
N ASN A 76 18.11 -11.97 0.40
CA ASN A 76 18.91 -11.95 1.62
C ASN A 76 18.30 -12.76 2.79
N GLU A 77 17.18 -13.47 2.58
CA GLU A 77 16.45 -14.26 3.59
C GLU A 77 16.18 -13.51 4.92
N GLN A 78 15.97 -12.19 4.86
CA GLN A 78 15.84 -11.38 6.06
C GLN A 78 14.43 -11.43 6.66
N LYS A 79 14.36 -11.62 7.99
CA LYS A 79 13.12 -11.62 8.80
C LYS A 79 12.72 -10.19 9.20
N MET A 80 12.11 -9.45 8.27
CA MET A 80 11.70 -8.05 8.41
C MET A 80 10.28 -7.87 7.90
N SER A 81 9.33 -7.32 8.66
CA SER A 81 7.98 -7.08 8.12
C SER A 81 7.95 -5.80 7.27
N LEU A 82 7.55 -5.92 6.01
CA LEU A 82 7.25 -4.85 5.04
C LEU A 82 5.75 -4.51 4.95
N SER A 83 5.35 -3.41 5.59
CA SER A 83 3.97 -2.92 5.49
C SER A 83 3.85 -1.82 4.42
N PHE A 84 2.96 -2.02 3.46
CA PHE A 84 2.71 -1.04 2.40
C PHE A 84 1.67 -0.01 2.87
N VAL A 85 2.03 1.27 2.87
CA VAL A 85 1.13 2.36 3.22
C VAL A 85 0.81 3.20 2.00
N SER A 86 -0.48 3.32 1.68
CA SER A 86 -0.93 4.25 0.65
C SER A 86 -0.85 5.69 1.15
N SER A 87 0.05 6.49 0.56
CA SER A 87 0.32 7.89 0.95
C SER A 87 -0.93 8.79 0.89
N SER A 88 -1.88 8.43 0.03
CA SER A 88 -3.19 9.10 -0.10
C SER A 88 -4.07 8.98 1.15
N SER A 89 -3.85 7.96 1.98
CA SER A 89 -4.55 7.80 3.27
C SER A 89 -4.03 8.75 4.35
N ILE A 90 -2.71 8.96 4.42
CA ILE A 90 -2.03 9.72 5.50
C ILE A 90 -2.59 11.14 5.62
N ARG A 91 -2.69 11.88 4.50
CA ARG A 91 -3.25 13.25 4.50
C ARG A 91 -4.74 13.30 4.84
N SER A 92 -5.50 12.28 4.45
CA SER A 92 -6.95 12.24 4.72
C SER A 92 -7.25 12.06 6.20
N ARG A 93 -6.37 11.37 6.94
CA ARG A 93 -6.48 11.09 8.38
C ARG A 93 -5.99 12.24 9.24
N ILE A 94 -4.84 12.85 8.91
CA ILE A 94 -4.28 14.01 9.64
C ILE A 94 -5.26 15.20 9.68
N ARG A 95 -5.96 15.49 8.58
CA ARG A 95 -6.98 16.56 8.56
C ARG A 95 -8.33 16.15 9.16
N ARG A 96 -8.60 14.85 9.38
CA ARG A 96 -9.77 14.38 10.14
C ARG A 96 -9.53 14.58 11.64
N CYS A 97 -8.31 14.34 12.12
CA CYS A 97 -7.93 14.64 13.51
C CYS A 97 -7.98 16.14 13.83
N ARG A 98 -7.59 17.02 12.89
CA ARG A 98 -7.66 18.48 13.09
C ARG A 98 -9.06 19.10 13.03
N LYS A 99 -10.10 18.31 12.76
CA LYS A 99 -11.50 18.77 12.66
C LYS A 99 -12.41 18.18 13.77
N ARG A 100 -11.80 17.56 14.78
CA ARG A 100 -12.45 17.26 16.06
C ARG A 100 -11.87 18.17 17.12
#